data_AF-A0A9N8N2R5-F1
#
_entry.id   AF-A0A9N8N2R5-F1
#
_cell.length_a   1.000
_cell.length_b   1.000
_cell.length_c   1.000
_cell.angle_alpha   90.00
_cell.angle_beta   90.00
_cell.angle_gamma   90.00
#
_symmetry.space_group_name_H-M   'P 1'
#
loop_
_entity.id
_entity.type
_entity.pdbx_description
1 polymer ?
#
loop_
_entity_poly.entity_id
_entity_poly.type
_entity_poly.pdbx_seq_one_letter_code
_entity_poly.pdbx_strand_id
1 'polypeptide(L)'
;MHRANVGRRAPASAQCSHVVSKGCLTKFTSPTFARSPVALAAKFELVKKANLTFPRFTTSGPVSRHLDTKGYEVTTGIGPDLMEGARAAVSGMIDILTRQHHISAIDAYLLCSVCADLHISEIVDQPNRIVSLYFPRIIFE
;
A
#
# COMPACT_ATOMS: atom_id res chain seq x y z
N MET A 1 -13.30 24.57 -43.23
CA MET A 1 -12.85 25.51 -42.17
C MET A 1 -13.93 25.53 -41.10
N HIS A 2 -13.74 25.49 -39.78
CA HIS A 2 -12.65 25.19 -38.87
C HIS A 2 -13.32 25.21 -37.48
N ARG A 3 -13.03 24.23 -36.61
CA ARG A 3 -13.21 24.24 -35.13
C ARG A 3 -14.66 24.16 -34.59
N ALA A 4 -15.01 23.18 -33.75
CA ALA A 4 -14.46 22.64 -32.50
C ALA A 4 -15.28 23.13 -31.29
N ASN A 5 -15.71 22.12 -30.54
CA ASN A 5 -16.65 22.10 -29.41
C ASN A 5 -16.19 22.99 -28.25
N VAL A 6 -17.08 23.84 -27.73
CA VAL A 6 -16.88 24.64 -26.51
C VAL A 6 -17.58 23.96 -25.33
N GLY A 7 -16.83 23.82 -24.25
CA GLY A 7 -17.13 22.95 -23.12
C GLY A 7 -18.36 23.28 -22.28
N ARG A 8 -18.83 22.25 -21.59
CA ARG A 8 -19.46 22.38 -20.27
C ARG A 8 -18.74 21.46 -19.28
N ARG A 9 -18.23 22.10 -18.23
CA ARG A 9 -17.56 21.52 -17.08
C ARG A 9 -18.55 20.64 -16.30
N ALA A 10 -18.12 19.43 -15.94
CA ALA A 10 -18.72 18.65 -14.86
C ALA A 10 -17.98 18.97 -13.54
N PRO A 11 -18.66 18.88 -12.38
CA PRO A 11 -18.22 19.50 -11.13
C PRO A 11 -17.20 18.67 -10.36
N ALA A 12 -16.48 19.39 -9.49
CA ALA A 12 -15.49 18.89 -8.56
C ALA A 12 -16.03 17.77 -7.65
N SER A 13 -15.44 16.59 -7.76
CA SER A 13 -15.32 15.65 -6.66
C SER A 13 -13.83 15.50 -6.37
N ALA A 14 -13.39 16.10 -5.26
CA ALA A 14 -12.05 15.96 -4.74
C ALA A 14 -11.77 14.47 -4.46
N GLN A 15 -10.90 13.87 -5.26
CA GLN A 15 -10.22 12.63 -4.93
C GLN A 15 -8.72 12.92 -4.92
N CYS A 16 -8.26 13.51 -3.82
CA CYS A 16 -6.86 13.52 -3.48
C CYS A 16 -6.62 12.35 -2.53
N SER A 17 -6.46 11.16 -3.11
CA SER A 17 -5.94 9.99 -2.40
C SER A 17 -4.78 9.47 -3.24
N HIS A 18 -3.65 10.16 -3.17
CA HIS A 18 -2.36 9.64 -3.59
C HIS A 18 -1.52 9.44 -2.34
N VAL A 19 -1.85 8.39 -1.58
CA VAL A 19 -0.91 7.78 -0.65
C VAL A 19 -0.18 6.71 -1.45
N VAL A 20 1.03 7.03 -1.88
CA VAL A 20 1.99 6.01 -2.30
C VAL A 20 2.43 5.28 -1.04
N SER A 21 1.69 4.23 -0.65
CA SER A 21 2.28 3.19 0.19
C SER A 21 2.94 2.20 -0.76
N LYS A 22 4.19 2.46 -1.14
CA LYS A 22 5.11 1.36 -1.40
C LYS A 22 5.72 0.98 -0.05
N GLY A 23 4.96 0.24 0.74
CA GLY A 23 5.47 -0.56 1.85
C GLY A 23 6.32 -1.76 1.39
N CYS A 24 6.68 -1.85 0.11
CA CYS A 24 7.58 -2.87 -0.42
C CYS A 24 9.08 -2.53 -0.24
N LEU A 25 9.42 -1.67 0.72
CA LEU A 25 10.83 -1.32 1.04
C LEU A 25 11.28 -1.71 2.46
N THR A 26 10.50 -2.50 3.21
CA THR A 26 10.91 -3.02 4.53
C THR A 26 10.82 -4.55 4.65
N LYS A 27 11.09 -5.28 3.58
CA LYS A 27 11.50 -6.69 3.64
C LYS A 27 12.96 -6.86 3.25
N PHE A 28 13.86 -6.19 3.96
CA PHE A 28 15.29 -6.39 3.79
C PHE A 28 16.02 -6.39 5.13
N THR A 29 15.71 -7.39 5.95
CA THR A 29 16.62 -7.89 6.98
C THR A 29 16.57 -9.42 7.01
N SER A 30 16.92 -10.05 5.87
CA SER A 30 17.36 -11.45 5.85
C SER A 30 18.64 -11.50 5.00
N PRO A 31 19.75 -12.08 5.51
CA PRO A 31 21.05 -12.08 4.83
C PRO A 31 21.08 -12.93 3.55
N THR A 32 20.03 -13.68 3.25
CA THR A 32 19.97 -14.55 2.07
C THR A 32 19.05 -13.95 1.01
N PHE A 33 19.53 -12.93 0.30
CA PHE A 33 18.85 -12.46 -0.91
C PHE A 33 19.05 -13.52 -2.01
N ALA A 34 17.98 -14.20 -2.40
CA ALA A 34 17.99 -15.06 -3.58
C ALA A 34 18.22 -14.19 -4.83
N ARG A 35 19.47 -14.13 -5.29
CA ARG A 35 19.85 -13.39 -6.50
C ARG A 35 19.43 -14.18 -7.73
N SER A 36 18.15 -14.06 -8.11
CA SER A 36 17.68 -14.58 -9.40
C SER A 36 18.15 -13.64 -10.52
N PRO A 37 18.66 -14.15 -11.66
CA PRO A 37 18.92 -13.30 -12.81
C PRO A 37 17.60 -12.75 -13.34
N VAL A 38 17.46 -11.42 -13.35
CA VAL A 38 16.28 -10.72 -13.89
C VAL A 38 16.72 -9.89 -15.09
N ALA A 39 16.07 -10.09 -16.23
CA ALA A 39 16.21 -9.22 -17.40
C ALA A 39 15.13 -8.13 -17.35
N LEU A 40 15.54 -6.86 -17.37
CA LEU A 40 14.64 -5.69 -17.36
C LEU A 40 14.88 -4.84 -18.61
N ALA A 41 13.82 -4.51 -19.34
CA ALA A 41 13.84 -3.51 -20.39
C ALA A 41 13.22 -2.21 -19.85
N ALA A 42 13.93 -1.08 -20.03
CA ALA A 42 13.45 0.24 -19.61
C ALA A 42 13.71 1.27 -20.73
N LYS A 43 12.79 2.23 -20.87
CA LYS A 43 12.93 3.38 -21.76
C LYS A 43 13.26 4.61 -20.93
N PHE A 44 14.28 5.36 -21.33
CA PHE A 44 14.68 6.59 -20.66
C PHE A 44 14.39 7.80 -21.55
N GLU A 45 13.82 8.84 -20.96
CA GLU A 45 13.58 10.13 -21.60
C GLU A 45 14.16 11.24 -20.72
N LEU A 46 14.88 12.19 -21.33
CA LEU A 46 15.47 13.31 -20.61
C LEU A 46 14.49 14.47 -20.52
N VAL A 47 14.04 14.77 -19.31
CA VAL A 47 13.27 15.99 -19.02
C VAL A 47 14.23 17.09 -18.55
N LYS A 48 14.61 18.00 -19.45
CA LYS A 48 15.49 19.12 -19.12
C LYS A 48 14.82 20.06 -18.11
N LYS A 49 15.62 20.58 -17.15
CA LYS A 49 15.18 21.52 -16.11
C LYS A 49 14.01 21.02 -15.23
N ALA A 50 13.89 19.70 -15.01
CA ALA A 50 12.80 19.15 -14.19
C ALA A 50 12.84 19.57 -12.70
N ASN A 51 14.02 19.96 -12.17
CA ASN A 51 14.23 20.44 -10.80
C ASN A 51 13.46 19.65 -9.71
N LEU A 52 13.50 18.31 -9.80
CA LEU A 52 12.77 17.45 -8.87
C LEU A 52 13.54 17.38 -7.53
N THR A 53 12.87 17.71 -6.44
CA THR A 53 13.42 17.60 -5.07
C THR A 53 13.53 16.13 -4.62
N PHE A 54 12.71 15.24 -5.19
CA PHE A 54 12.66 13.82 -4.85
C PHE A 54 12.22 12.97 -6.06
N PRO A 55 12.57 11.67 -6.09
CA PRO A 55 12.13 10.75 -7.14
C PRO A 55 10.60 10.62 -7.18
N ARG A 56 10.02 10.62 -8.39
CA ARG A 56 8.59 10.43 -8.61
C ARG A 56 8.36 9.33 -9.62
N PHE A 57 7.33 8.52 -9.39
CA PHE A 57 6.86 7.52 -10.34
C PHE A 57 5.35 7.56 -10.43
N THR A 58 4.82 7.05 -11.54
CA THR A 58 3.37 6.92 -11.78
C THR A 58 3.13 5.53 -12.35
N THR A 59 2.04 4.90 -11.94
CA THR A 59 1.61 3.60 -12.47
C THR A 59 0.32 3.79 -13.25
N SER A 60 0.14 3.06 -14.35
CA SER A 60 -1.05 3.14 -15.21
C SER A 60 -2.28 2.41 -14.63
N GLY A 61 -2.11 1.73 -13.48
CA GLY A 61 -3.15 0.98 -12.81
C GLY A 61 -2.72 0.56 -11.40
N PRO A 62 -3.52 -0.31 -10.74
CA PRO A 62 -3.19 -0.85 -9.42
C PRO A 62 -1.84 -1.54 -9.45
N VAL A 63 -1.04 -1.32 -8.40
CA VAL A 63 0.33 -1.82 -8.33
C VAL A 63 0.37 -3.35 -8.25
N SER A 64 -0.69 -4.02 -7.79
CA SER A 64 -0.75 -5.48 -7.66
C SER A 64 -2.12 -6.10 -7.97
N ARG A 65 -2.42 -6.37 -9.25
CA ARG A 65 -3.70 -6.98 -9.66
C ARG A 65 -3.91 -8.41 -9.11
N HIS A 66 -2.83 -9.14 -8.86
CA HIS A 66 -2.90 -10.53 -8.38
C HIS A 66 -3.40 -10.63 -6.93
N LEU A 67 -3.18 -9.60 -6.11
CA LEU A 67 -3.62 -9.58 -4.71
C LEU A 67 -4.97 -8.87 -4.53
N ASP A 68 -5.27 -7.90 -5.40
CA ASP A 68 -6.49 -7.07 -5.31
C ASP A 68 -7.78 -7.80 -5.71
N THR A 69 -7.69 -8.94 -6.41
CA THR A 69 -8.84 -9.54 -7.14
C THR A 69 -10.02 -9.89 -6.23
N LYS A 70 -9.77 -10.21 -4.96
CA LYS A 70 -10.81 -10.60 -3.98
C LYS A 70 -10.95 -9.62 -2.81
N GLY A 71 -10.30 -8.47 -2.90
CA GLY A 71 -10.29 -7.45 -1.86
C GLY A 71 -9.44 -7.80 -0.65
N TYR A 72 -9.58 -6.97 0.39
CA TYR A 72 -8.73 -6.98 1.58
C TYR A 72 -9.57 -7.08 2.85
N GLU A 73 -9.08 -7.83 3.81
CA GLU A 73 -9.43 -7.69 5.22
C GLU A 73 -8.58 -6.56 5.80
N VAL A 74 -9.18 -5.61 6.52
CA VAL A 74 -8.46 -4.42 7.00
C VAL A 74 -8.67 -4.24 8.49
N THR A 75 -7.56 -4.11 9.22
CA THR A 75 -7.56 -3.72 10.63
C THR A 75 -6.91 -2.37 10.82
N THR A 76 -7.35 -1.61 11.81
CA THR A 76 -6.86 -0.26 12.06
C THR A 76 -6.41 -0.09 13.49
N GLY A 77 -5.26 0.55 13.68
CA GLY A 77 -4.85 1.11 14.96
C GLY A 77 -4.99 2.63 14.94
N ILE A 78 -5.60 3.16 15.98
CA ILE A 78 -5.85 4.59 16.15
C ILE A 78 -5.15 5.02 17.43
N GLY A 79 -4.31 6.04 17.34
CA GLY A 79 -3.62 6.55 18.52
C GLY A 79 -2.70 7.71 18.22
N PRO A 80 -2.11 8.32 19.26
CA PRO A 80 -1.19 9.44 19.12
C PRO A 80 0.16 9.02 18.55
N ASP A 81 0.54 7.75 18.69
CA ASP A 81 1.80 7.24 18.18
C ASP A 81 1.59 6.31 16.98
N LEU A 82 2.40 6.50 15.93
CA LEU A 82 2.31 5.71 14.70
C LEU A 82 2.76 4.26 14.92
N MET A 83 3.76 4.03 15.78
CA MET A 83 4.27 2.69 16.05
C MET A 83 3.26 1.87 16.86
N GLU A 84 2.62 2.47 17.85
CA GLU A 84 1.54 1.84 18.61
C GLU A 84 0.31 1.59 17.72
N GLY A 85 -0.06 2.54 16.85
CA GLY A 85 -1.12 2.32 15.86
C GLY A 85 -0.79 1.17 14.90
N ALA A 86 0.45 1.09 14.41
CA ALA A 86 0.90 -0.03 13.57
C ALA A 86 0.83 -1.37 14.30
N ARG A 87 1.30 -1.43 15.56
CA ARG A 87 1.23 -2.63 16.40
C ARG A 87 -0.20 -3.08 16.62
N ALA A 88 -1.10 -2.16 16.97
CA ALA A 88 -2.51 -2.45 17.18
C ALA A 88 -3.18 -2.99 15.91
N ALA A 89 -2.90 -2.41 14.74
CA ALA A 89 -3.41 -2.91 13.46
C ALA A 89 -2.93 -4.35 13.19
N VAL A 90 -1.64 -4.63 13.39
CA VAL A 90 -1.07 -5.98 13.18
C VAL A 90 -1.63 -7.00 14.17
N SER A 91 -1.67 -6.67 15.46
CA SER A 91 -2.23 -7.53 16.50
C SER A 91 -3.71 -7.85 16.23
N GLY A 92 -4.49 -6.85 15.82
CA GLY A 92 -5.89 -7.07 15.43
C GLY A 92 -6.03 -8.03 14.25
N MET A 93 -5.12 -7.97 13.28
CA MET A 93 -5.15 -8.90 12.14
C MET A 93 -4.79 -10.32 12.56
N ILE A 94 -3.77 -10.48 13.40
CA ILE A 94 -3.37 -11.79 13.95
C ILE A 94 -4.53 -12.43 14.72
N ASP A 95 -5.26 -11.64 15.51
CA ASP A 95 -6.44 -12.10 16.21
C ASP A 95 -7.54 -12.60 15.26
N ILE A 96 -7.81 -11.86 14.16
CA ILE A 96 -8.77 -12.28 13.14
C ILE A 96 -8.32 -13.59 12.49
N LEU A 97 -7.06 -13.69 12.06
CA LEU A 97 -6.52 -14.87 11.41
C LEU A 97 -6.55 -16.10 12.32
N THR A 98 -6.20 -15.92 13.60
CA THR A 98 -6.22 -17.00 14.60
C THR A 98 -7.66 -17.49 14.85
N ARG A 99 -8.63 -16.56 14.92
CA ARG A 99 -10.04 -16.89 15.21
C ARG A 99 -10.77 -17.48 14.00
N GLN A 100 -10.57 -16.94 12.81
CA GLN A 100 -11.32 -17.32 11.61
C GLN A 100 -10.66 -18.47 10.83
N HIS A 101 -9.33 -18.52 10.79
CA HIS A 101 -8.58 -19.50 9.99
C HIS A 101 -7.84 -20.54 10.84
N HIS A 102 -7.95 -20.49 12.16
CA HIS A 102 -7.34 -21.44 13.11
C HIS A 102 -5.81 -21.60 12.94
N ILE A 103 -5.13 -20.55 12.50
CA ILE A 103 -3.68 -20.49 12.32
C ILE A 103 -3.03 -20.11 13.66
N SER A 104 -1.83 -20.63 13.95
CA SER A 104 -1.10 -20.22 15.15
C SER A 104 -0.76 -18.71 15.09
N ALA A 105 -0.71 -18.04 16.24
CA ALA A 105 -0.40 -16.60 16.28
C ALA A 105 0.97 -16.28 15.64
N ILE A 106 1.93 -17.20 15.74
CA ILE A 106 3.26 -17.07 15.14
C ILE A 106 3.18 -17.15 13.62
N ASP A 107 2.46 -18.14 13.09
CA ASP A 107 2.30 -18.32 11.64
C ASP A 107 1.49 -17.16 11.04
N ALA A 108 0.46 -16.68 11.74
CA ALA A 108 -0.31 -15.50 11.36
C ALA A 108 0.58 -14.24 11.31
N TYR A 109 1.47 -14.05 12.29
CA TYR A 109 2.43 -12.95 12.27
C TYR A 109 3.39 -13.04 11.07
N LEU A 110 3.93 -14.24 10.80
CA LEU A 110 4.81 -14.48 9.65
C LEU A 110 4.07 -14.24 8.32
N LEU A 111 2.81 -14.66 8.22
CA LEU A 111 1.99 -14.46 7.03
C LEU A 111 1.67 -12.98 6.80
N CYS A 112 1.29 -12.25 7.86
CA CYS A 112 1.11 -10.80 7.80
C CYS A 112 2.38 -10.09 7.34
N SER A 113 3.56 -10.51 7.80
CA SER A 113 4.83 -9.94 7.34
C SER A 113 5.00 -10.11 5.83
N VAL A 114 4.61 -11.27 5.26
CA VAL A 114 4.81 -11.57 3.83
C VAL A 114 3.71 -11.02 2.91
N CYS A 115 2.46 -11.02 3.34
CA CYS A 115 1.33 -10.75 2.45
C CYS A 115 0.59 -9.46 2.76
N ALA A 116 0.76 -8.89 3.97
CA ALA A 116 0.02 -7.69 4.36
C ALA A 116 0.76 -6.41 4.01
N ASP A 117 0.00 -5.38 3.68
CA ASP A 117 0.49 -4.03 3.42
C ASP A 117 0.05 -3.08 4.55
N LEU A 118 1.01 -2.44 5.20
CA LEU A 118 0.74 -1.45 6.25
C LEU A 118 0.67 -0.04 5.64
N HIS A 119 -0.45 0.64 5.84
CA HIS A 119 -0.75 1.95 5.28
C HIS A 119 -0.95 2.96 6.40
N ILE A 120 -0.29 4.11 6.30
CA ILE A 120 -0.63 5.27 7.13
C ILE A 120 -1.80 5.97 6.45
N SER A 121 -2.99 5.82 7.03
CA SER A 121 -4.23 6.34 6.45
C SER A 121 -4.40 7.82 6.79
N GLU A 122 -4.04 8.23 8.00
CA GLU A 122 -4.16 9.62 8.44
C GLU A 122 -3.07 9.98 9.44
N ILE A 123 -2.22 10.95 9.09
CA ILE A 123 -1.09 11.40 9.94
C ILE A 123 -1.27 12.84 10.45
N VAL A 124 -2.16 13.60 9.81
CA VAL A 124 -2.30 15.05 10.00
C VAL A 124 -3.33 15.43 11.06
N ASP A 125 -4.24 14.53 11.41
CA ASP A 125 -5.21 14.77 12.48
C ASP A 125 -4.53 14.57 13.84
N GLN A 126 -4.32 15.66 14.57
CA GLN A 126 -3.80 15.59 15.93
C GLN A 126 -4.98 15.69 16.90
N PRO A 127 -5.04 14.86 17.95
CA PRO A 127 -3.99 13.94 18.41
C PRO A 127 -4.01 12.54 17.79
N ASN A 128 -4.97 12.19 16.92
CA ASN A 128 -5.22 10.81 16.50
C ASN A 128 -4.69 10.50 15.10
N ARG A 129 -3.69 9.63 15.02
CA ARG A 129 -3.18 9.08 13.76
C ARG A 129 -3.79 7.72 13.51
N ILE A 130 -4.05 7.43 12.24
CA ILE A 130 -4.69 6.18 11.81
C ILE A 130 -3.70 5.40 10.95
N VAL A 131 -3.42 4.18 11.37
CA VAL A 131 -2.64 3.19 10.62
C VAL A 131 -3.54 2.00 10.32
N SER A 132 -3.52 1.52 9.09
CA SER A 132 -4.34 0.42 8.60
C SER A 132 -3.46 -0.69 8.05
N LEU A 133 -3.75 -1.94 8.38
CA LEU A 133 -3.12 -3.11 7.79
C LEU A 133 -4.10 -3.75 6.80
N TYR A 134 -3.68 -3.88 5.55
CA TYR A 134 -4.44 -4.51 4.47
C TYR A 134 -3.94 -5.94 4.28
N PHE A 135 -4.81 -6.93 4.50
CA PHE A 135 -4.50 -8.34 4.29
C PHE A 135 -5.32 -8.88 3.11
N PRO A 136 -4.69 -9.37 2.03
CA PRO A 136 -5.40 -9.82 0.83
C PRO A 136 -6.17 -11.11 1.09
N ARG A 137 -7.47 -11.13 0.81
CA ARG A 137 -8.35 -12.29 1.07
C ARG A 137 -8.05 -13.50 0.19
N ILE A 138 -7.40 -13.28 -0.96
CA ILE A 138 -7.04 -14.34 -1.93
C ILE A 138 -6.08 -15.39 -1.35
N ILE A 139 -5.40 -15.12 -0.24
CA ILE A 139 -4.43 -16.04 0.37
C ILE A 139 -5.10 -17.31 0.92
N PHE A 140 -6.39 -17.26 1.25
CA PHE A 140 -7.11 -18.37 1.88
C PHE A 140 -8.08 -19.10 0.94
N GLU A 141 -8.00 -18.88 -0.37
CA GLU A 141 -8.82 -19.54 -1.39
C GLU A 141 -7.98 -20.22 -2.46
#